data_AF-A0A520GUX8-F1
#
_entry.id   AF-A0A520GUX8-F1
#
_cell.length_a   1.000
_cell.length_b   1.000
_cell.length_c   1.000
_cell.angle_alpha   90.00
_cell.angle_beta   90.00
_cell.angle_gamma   90.00
#
_symmetry.space_group_name_H-M   'P 1'
#
loop_
_entity.id
_entity.type
_entity.pdbx_description
1 polymer ?
#
loop_
_entity_poly.entity_id
_entity_poly.type
_entity_poly.pdbx_seq_one_letter_code
_entity_poly.pdbx_strand_id
1 'polypeptide(L)'
;DEYGNLELLAGYLDEQLPKDAFQAEVQSVVAATSYIPAQAQFLNNTQVHQATSNGGGNTALDLIGQQLQLLAQQLNLIQGGRSNVPQAAAQQNSTPVAVHASLAHKITPDSQLSKEEVIEIQKPFGAGAKIERQSAALTEEQQVFLKDLIVRYNSKTKASKAYTQEHRAYMADPRVVSGFRPSTKELVYSIVINRSKGSRLWDIDGNEYIDALNGFGSNMLGYQPDFIKNALIEQIETGYEIGPQHELSGEVSKLICEFTGFDRTALCNTGSEAVLGAMRIARTVTGRSLIVAFTGSYHGIVDEVIVRGSKKLKTFPASPGIMPEAVQNMLILDYGTDEALAIIE
;
A
#
# COMPACT_ATOMS: atom_id res chain seq x y z
N ASP A 1 29.71 13.66 -6.78
CA ASP A 1 29.94 15.10 -6.88
C ASP A 1 29.45 15.77 -8.17
N GLU A 2 29.27 15.07 -9.29
CA GLU A 2 28.90 15.72 -10.58
C GLU A 2 27.56 16.48 -10.60
N TYR A 3 26.59 16.16 -9.73
CA TYR A 3 25.30 16.85 -9.64
C TYR A 3 24.90 17.16 -8.18
N GLY A 4 25.89 17.53 -7.36
CA GLY A 4 25.74 17.62 -5.90
C GLY A 4 24.86 18.77 -5.38
N ASN A 5 24.37 19.66 -6.25
CA ASN A 5 23.45 20.73 -5.89
C ASN A 5 22.49 21.06 -7.05
N LEU A 6 21.45 21.84 -6.73
CA LEU A 6 20.37 22.20 -7.66
C LEU A 6 20.87 22.99 -8.87
N GLU A 7 21.82 23.90 -8.68
CA GLU A 7 22.41 24.68 -9.77
C GLU A 7 23.19 23.80 -10.76
N LEU A 8 23.99 22.84 -10.26
CA LEU A 8 24.74 21.91 -11.10
C LEU A 8 23.81 20.96 -11.87
N LEU A 9 22.75 20.48 -11.21
CA LEU A 9 21.74 19.64 -11.85
C LEU A 9 20.95 20.43 -12.92
N ALA A 10 20.56 21.67 -12.62
CA ALA A 10 19.85 22.53 -13.57
C ALA A 10 20.73 22.86 -14.78
N GLY A 11 21.99 23.24 -14.57
CA GLY A 11 22.95 23.51 -15.65
C GLY A 11 23.17 22.31 -16.56
N TYR A 12 23.30 21.11 -15.98
CA TYR A 12 23.39 19.87 -16.77
C TYR A 12 22.12 19.60 -17.58
N LEU A 13 20.94 19.78 -16.99
CA LEU A 13 19.67 19.57 -17.68
C LEU A 13 19.49 20.58 -18.83
N ASP A 14 19.87 21.84 -18.64
CA ASP A 14 19.83 22.88 -19.68
C ASP A 14 20.79 22.59 -20.84
N GLU A 15 21.94 21.96 -20.58
CA GLU A 15 22.90 21.56 -21.61
C GLU A 15 22.45 20.33 -22.42
N GLN A 16 21.77 19.39 -21.77
CA GLN A 16 21.43 18.09 -22.37
C GLN A 16 20.02 18.03 -22.96
N LEU A 17 19.12 18.94 -22.58
CA LEU A 17 17.75 18.96 -23.09
C LEU A 17 17.63 19.89 -24.31
N PRO A 18 16.86 19.49 -25.34
CA PRO A 18 16.56 20.37 -26.45
C PRO A 18 15.91 21.67 -25.95
N LYS A 19 16.39 22.83 -26.44
CA LYS A 19 15.92 24.16 -25.99
C LYS A 19 14.41 24.39 -26.11
N ASP A 20 13.74 23.59 -26.94
CA ASP A 20 12.31 23.70 -27.21
C ASP A 20 11.47 22.65 -26.46
N ALA A 21 12.09 21.77 -25.67
CA ALA A 21 11.41 20.66 -24.99
C ALA A 21 10.31 21.09 -23.99
N PHE A 22 10.38 22.34 -23.51
CA PHE A 22 9.39 22.91 -22.57
C PHE A 22 8.91 24.31 -22.98
N GLN A 23 9.07 24.70 -24.25
CA GLN A 23 8.41 25.92 -24.71
C GLN A 23 6.89 25.73 -24.60
N ALA A 24 6.23 26.68 -23.95
CA ALA A 24 4.77 26.67 -23.87
C ALA A 24 4.21 26.73 -25.30
N GLU A 25 3.40 25.74 -25.67
CA GLU A 25 2.70 25.78 -26.96
C GLU A 25 1.84 27.05 -27.01
N VAL A 26 2.07 27.85 -28.05
CA VAL A 26 1.22 29.01 -28.36
C VAL A 26 -0.13 28.47 -28.82
N GLN A 27 -1.08 28.37 -27.89
CA GLN A 27 -2.46 28.04 -28.23
C GLN A 27 -3.02 29.16 -29.14
N SER A 28 -3.22 28.82 -30.41
CA SER A 28 -3.98 29.65 -31.32
C SER A 28 -5.46 29.60 -30.92
N VAL A 29 -6.01 30.77 -30.57
CA VAL A 29 -7.41 30.90 -30.19
C VAL A 29 -8.27 30.71 -31.44
N VAL A 30 -8.81 29.51 -31.63
CA VAL A 30 -9.87 29.27 -32.61
C VAL A 30 -11.18 29.73 -31.98
N ALA A 31 -11.84 30.71 -32.62
CA ALA A 31 -13.12 31.23 -32.18
C ALA A 31 -14.18 30.12 -32.13
N ALA A 32 -14.79 29.92 -30.97
CA ALA A 32 -15.85 28.95 -30.78
C ALA A 32 -17.11 29.37 -31.54
N THR A 33 -17.49 28.59 -32.54
CA THR A 33 -18.85 28.60 -33.10
C THR A 33 -19.83 28.05 -32.06
N SER A 34 -20.83 28.85 -31.73
CA SER A 34 -21.92 28.53 -30.82
C SER A 34 -22.78 27.37 -31.33
N TYR A 35 -22.75 26.25 -30.61
CA TYR A 35 -23.72 25.17 -30.74
C TYR A 35 -24.91 25.46 -29.81
N ILE A 36 -26.12 25.51 -30.39
CA ILE A 36 -27.39 25.55 -29.66
C ILE A 36 -27.83 24.09 -29.44
N PRO A 37 -28.06 23.62 -28.21
CA PRO A 37 -28.63 22.29 -28.00
C PRO A 37 -30.11 22.28 -28.39
N ALA A 38 -30.49 21.30 -29.23
CA ALA A 38 -31.89 21.02 -29.54
C ALA A 38 -32.62 20.50 -28.28
N GLN A 39 -33.79 21.07 -28.01
CA GLN A 39 -34.69 20.63 -26.94
C GLN A 39 -35.28 19.25 -27.27
N ALA A 40 -35.06 18.27 -26.39
CA ALA A 40 -35.77 17.00 -26.44
C ALA A 40 -37.22 17.20 -26.00
N GLN A 41 -38.17 16.94 -26.89
CA GLN A 41 -39.60 16.92 -26.58
C GLN A 41 -39.94 15.61 -25.85
N PHE A 42 -40.52 15.72 -24.65
CA PHE A 42 -41.17 14.62 -23.97
C PHE A 42 -42.51 14.31 -24.64
N LEU A 43 -42.62 13.15 -25.29
CA LEU A 43 -43.89 12.59 -25.72
C LEU A 43 -44.46 11.75 -24.57
N ASN A 44 -45.47 12.31 -23.90
CA ASN A 44 -46.43 11.57 -23.10
C ASN A 44 -47.20 10.62 -24.01
N ASN A 45 -47.13 9.31 -23.75
CA ASN A 45 -48.15 8.40 -24.27
C ASN A 45 -48.71 7.54 -23.14
N THR A 46 -49.85 8.01 -22.64
CA THR A 46 -50.74 7.28 -21.76
C THR A 46 -51.52 6.28 -22.61
N GLN A 47 -51.29 4.99 -22.45
CA GLN A 47 -52.24 3.97 -22.91
C GLN A 47 -52.71 3.12 -21.73
N VAL A 48 -53.99 3.31 -21.43
CA VAL A 48 -54.83 2.47 -20.60
C VAL A 48 -55.18 1.23 -21.42
N HIS A 49 -54.84 0.04 -20.93
CA HIS A 49 -55.51 -1.20 -21.35
C HIS A 49 -55.91 -2.04 -20.14
N GLN A 50 -57.22 -2.26 -20.04
CA GLN A 50 -57.86 -3.22 -19.15
C GLN A 50 -57.70 -4.65 -19.70
N ALA A 51 -57.27 -5.54 -18.80
CA ALA A 51 -57.62 -6.94 -18.62
C ALA A 51 -57.85 -7.86 -19.84
N THR A 52 -57.03 -8.91 -19.93
CA THR A 52 -57.54 -10.30 -19.99
C THR A 52 -56.60 -11.26 -19.24
N SER A 53 -57.22 -12.26 -18.63
CA SER A 53 -56.71 -13.29 -17.74
C SER A 53 -55.79 -14.33 -18.40
N ASN A 54 -54.69 -14.68 -17.73
CA ASN A 54 -54.23 -16.04 -17.37
C ASN A 54 -52.70 -16.13 -17.31
N GLY A 55 -52.17 -16.62 -16.18
CA GLY A 55 -50.84 -17.24 -16.12
C GLY A 55 -49.83 -16.55 -15.20
N GLY A 56 -49.70 -17.08 -13.97
CA GLY A 56 -48.43 -17.24 -13.24
C GLY A 56 -47.50 -16.02 -13.11
N GLY A 57 -47.94 -14.97 -12.42
CA GLY A 57 -47.08 -13.87 -12.01
C GLY A 57 -46.65 -14.02 -10.55
N ASN A 58 -45.37 -14.34 -10.32
CA ASN A 58 -44.70 -14.26 -9.02
C ASN A 58 -44.85 -12.84 -8.46
N THR A 59 -45.78 -12.66 -7.53
CA THR A 59 -45.89 -11.39 -6.79
C THR A 59 -44.86 -11.36 -5.67
N ALA A 60 -44.43 -10.16 -5.25
CA ALA A 60 -43.55 -10.02 -4.08
C ALA A 60 -44.14 -10.67 -2.82
N LEU A 61 -45.47 -10.78 -2.75
CA LEU A 61 -46.20 -11.49 -1.68
C LEU A 61 -46.00 -13.00 -1.74
N ASP A 62 -45.94 -13.61 -2.93
CA ASP A 62 -45.65 -15.04 -3.09
C ASP A 62 -44.21 -15.37 -2.68
N LEU A 63 -43.26 -14.48 -2.99
CA LEU A 63 -41.87 -14.59 -2.56
C LEU A 63 -41.74 -14.50 -1.03
N ILE A 64 -42.47 -13.58 -0.40
CA ILE A 64 -42.52 -13.47 1.06
C ILE A 64 -43.13 -14.74 1.68
N GLY A 65 -44.16 -15.31 1.05
CA GLY A 65 -44.76 -16.58 1.47
C GLY A 65 -43.76 -17.75 1.40
N GLN A 66 -43.03 -17.88 0.29
CA GLN A 66 -41.98 -18.90 0.13
C GLN A 66 -40.85 -18.72 1.15
N GLN A 67 -40.46 -17.48 1.45
CA GLN A 67 -39.39 -17.18 2.39
C GLN A 67 -39.78 -17.54 3.83
N LEU A 68 -41.04 -17.32 4.24
CA LEU A 68 -41.56 -17.76 5.53
C LEU A 68 -41.61 -19.29 5.66
N GLN A 69 -41.93 -20.00 4.57
CA GLN A 69 -42.01 -21.45 4.56
C GLN A 69 -40.62 -22.11 4.69
N LEU A 70 -39.59 -21.52 4.07
CA LEU A 70 -38.20 -21.93 4.23
C LEU A 70 -37.67 -21.68 5.65
N LEU A 71 -38.05 -20.54 6.25
CA LEU A 71 -37.70 -20.22 7.64
C LEU A 71 -38.31 -21.22 8.63
N ALA A 72 -39.54 -21.66 8.39
CA ALA A 72 -40.19 -22.71 9.18
C ALA A 72 -39.50 -24.08 9.05
N GLN A 73 -39.02 -24.44 7.85
CA GLN A 73 -38.24 -25.67 7.65
C GLN A 73 -36.87 -25.61 8.33
N GLN A 74 -36.19 -24.46 8.29
CA GLN A 74 -34.92 -24.26 9.01
C GLN A 74 -35.12 -24.32 10.53
N LEU A 75 -36.23 -23.78 11.05
CA LEU A 75 -36.54 -23.88 12.47
C LEU A 75 -36.75 -25.33 12.92
N ASN A 76 -37.42 -26.16 12.09
CA ASN A 76 -37.61 -27.59 12.37
C ASN A 76 -36.29 -28.38 12.35
N LEU A 77 -35.32 -27.99 11.50
CA LEU A 77 -33.99 -28.59 11.48
C LEU A 77 -33.16 -28.19 12.71
N ILE A 78 -33.29 -26.95 13.17
CA ILE A 78 -32.61 -26.43 14.37
C ILE A 78 -33.22 -27.00 15.67
N GLN A 79 -34.52 -27.28 15.69
CA GLN A 79 -35.22 -27.83 16.86
C GLN A 79 -35.07 -29.36 17.04
N GLY A 80 -34.14 -30.00 16.33
CA GLY A 80 -33.65 -31.33 16.71
C GLY A 80 -34.50 -32.50 16.23
N GLY A 81 -34.93 -32.49 14.97
CA GLY A 81 -35.43 -33.69 14.28
C GLY A 81 -34.37 -34.79 14.22
N ARG A 82 -34.36 -35.67 15.22
CA ARG A 82 -33.57 -36.92 15.23
C ARG A 82 -34.10 -37.86 14.15
N SER A 83 -33.38 -37.95 13.05
CA SER A 83 -33.50 -39.08 12.11
C SER A 83 -32.42 -40.11 12.46
N ASN A 84 -32.87 -41.28 12.91
CA ASN A 84 -32.04 -42.48 13.12
C ASN A 84 -31.34 -42.87 11.82
N VAL A 85 -30.00 -42.89 11.84
CA VAL A 85 -29.19 -43.59 10.83
C VAL A 85 -28.54 -44.80 11.53
N PRO A 86 -28.64 -46.03 10.98
CA PRO A 86 -27.99 -47.19 11.57
C PRO A 86 -26.46 -47.07 11.53
N GLN A 87 -25.85 -47.31 12.68
CA GLN A 87 -24.42 -47.32 12.90
C GLN A 87 -23.82 -48.62 12.34
N ALA A 88 -23.05 -48.54 11.27
CA ALA A 88 -22.22 -49.63 10.80
C ALA A 88 -20.86 -49.59 11.52
N ALA A 89 -20.57 -50.65 12.25
CA ALA A 89 -19.29 -50.89 12.90
C ALA A 89 -18.20 -51.20 11.86
N ALA A 90 -17.04 -50.54 11.98
CA ALA A 90 -15.81 -50.97 11.34
C ALA A 90 -14.66 -50.86 12.34
N GLN A 91 -13.89 -51.95 12.39
CA GLN A 91 -12.98 -52.35 13.46
C GLN A 91 -11.70 -51.50 13.52
N GLN A 92 -11.23 -51.32 14.75
CA GLN A 92 -9.87 -50.92 15.10
C GLN A 92 -8.88 -51.98 14.59
N ASN A 93 -7.82 -51.54 13.88
CA ASN A 93 -6.44 -52.01 14.02
C ASN A 93 -5.53 -51.37 12.96
N SER A 94 -4.77 -50.35 13.35
CA SER A 94 -3.39 -50.17 12.87
C SER A 94 -2.70 -49.08 13.70
N THR A 95 -1.65 -49.50 14.39
CA THR A 95 -0.67 -48.70 15.12
C THR A 95 -0.02 -47.61 14.24
N PRO A 96 0.23 -46.40 14.76
CA PRO A 96 1.02 -45.41 14.04
C PRO A 96 2.49 -45.81 14.05
N VAL A 97 3.07 -45.96 12.86
CA VAL A 97 4.51 -46.05 12.66
C VAL A 97 5.13 -44.71 13.06
N ALA A 98 6.04 -44.74 14.03
CA ALA A 98 6.83 -43.60 14.46
C ALA A 98 7.72 -43.13 13.30
N VAL A 99 7.36 -41.99 12.69
CA VAL A 99 8.24 -41.27 11.79
C VAL A 99 9.22 -40.49 12.67
N HIS A 100 10.50 -40.82 12.55
CA HIS A 100 11.60 -40.13 13.22
C HIS A 100 11.57 -38.63 12.90
N ALA A 101 11.05 -37.83 13.83
CA ALA A 101 11.30 -36.40 13.89
C ALA A 101 12.70 -36.16 14.47
N SER A 102 13.69 -36.01 13.60
CA SER A 102 15.00 -35.44 13.87
C SER A 102 15.24 -34.48 12.71
N LEU A 103 15.01 -33.18 12.84
CA LEU A 103 15.82 -32.24 13.62
C LEU A 103 14.92 -31.12 14.18
N ALA A 104 14.40 -31.30 15.40
CA ALA A 104 13.96 -30.16 16.19
C ALA A 104 15.19 -29.59 16.89
N HIS A 105 15.73 -28.48 16.37
CA HIS A 105 16.66 -27.66 17.15
C HIS A 105 15.89 -27.20 18.39
N LYS A 106 16.20 -27.81 19.54
CA LYS A 106 15.77 -27.30 20.84
C LYS A 106 16.40 -25.93 21.02
N ILE A 107 15.62 -24.88 20.76
CA ILE A 107 15.98 -23.54 21.20
C ILE A 107 15.81 -23.54 22.71
N THR A 108 16.92 -23.74 23.43
CA THR A 108 17.01 -23.34 24.84
C THR A 108 16.80 -21.82 24.91
N PRO A 109 15.88 -21.32 25.77
CA PRO A 109 15.76 -19.89 26.03
C PRO A 109 16.93 -19.47 26.93
N ASP A 110 18.13 -19.47 26.38
CA ASP A 110 19.31 -18.92 27.02
C ASP A 110 19.86 -17.83 26.11
N SER A 111 19.21 -16.66 26.16
CA SER A 111 19.82 -15.43 25.67
C SER A 111 19.37 -14.28 26.53
N GLN A 112 20.14 -14.01 27.58
CA GLN A 112 20.20 -12.65 28.09
C GLN A 112 20.67 -11.77 26.92
N LEU A 113 19.75 -11.00 26.34
CA LEU A 113 20.05 -10.00 25.31
C LEU A 113 21.17 -9.10 25.86
N SER A 114 22.17 -8.80 25.04
CA SER A 114 23.18 -7.82 25.44
C SER A 114 22.54 -6.43 25.56
N LYS A 115 23.16 -5.53 26.33
CA LYS A 115 22.63 -4.16 26.49
C LYS A 115 22.50 -3.44 25.14
N GLU A 116 23.42 -3.72 24.22
CA GLU A 116 23.42 -3.20 22.86
C GLU A 116 22.27 -3.77 22.02
N GLU A 117 21.96 -5.06 22.16
CA GLU A 117 20.83 -5.71 21.47
C GLU A 117 19.48 -5.14 21.96
N VAL A 118 19.35 -4.90 23.27
CA VAL A 118 18.15 -4.26 23.83
C VAL A 118 17.96 -2.83 23.30
N ILE A 119 19.04 -2.05 23.20
CA ILE A 119 19.00 -0.69 22.66
C ILE A 119 18.59 -0.69 21.18
N GLU A 120 19.12 -1.62 20.37
CA GLU A 120 18.76 -1.71 18.95
C GLU A 120 17.30 -2.11 18.73
N ILE A 121 16.77 -3.05 19.53
CA ILE A 121 15.37 -3.47 19.46
C ILE A 121 14.40 -2.33 19.81
N GLN A 122 14.80 -1.42 20.71
CA GLN A 122 13.96 -0.30 21.13
C GLN A 122 13.89 0.86 20.11
N LYS A 123 14.74 0.88 19.09
CA LYS A 123 14.69 1.95 18.08
C LYS A 123 13.45 1.78 17.17
N PRO A 124 12.83 2.88 16.70
CA PRO A 124 11.79 2.80 15.67
C PRO A 124 12.38 2.34 14.32
N PHE A 125 11.66 1.48 13.59
CA PHE A 125 12.05 0.94 12.29
C PHE A 125 11.21 1.52 11.15
N GLY A 126 11.82 1.72 9.98
CA GLY A 126 11.13 2.15 8.76
C GLY A 126 10.34 3.46 8.90
N ALA A 127 9.18 3.52 8.25
CA ALA A 127 8.26 4.67 8.22
C ALA A 127 7.35 4.78 9.45
N GLY A 128 7.66 4.09 10.54
CA GLY A 128 6.94 4.23 11.80
C GLY A 128 7.08 5.63 12.43
N ALA A 129 6.12 5.98 13.29
CA ALA A 129 6.14 7.26 14.02
C ALA A 129 7.38 7.35 14.92
N LYS A 130 8.32 8.25 14.59
CA LYS A 130 9.47 8.58 15.45
C LYS A 130 9.06 9.68 16.41
N ILE A 131 8.78 9.31 17.66
CA ILE A 131 8.39 10.22 18.73
C ILE A 131 9.58 10.41 19.66
N GLU A 132 10.16 11.61 19.66
CA GLU A 132 11.20 11.98 20.61
C GLU A 132 10.61 12.82 21.75
N ARG A 133 10.78 12.35 22.99
CA ARG A 133 10.19 12.98 24.19
C ARG A 133 11.12 13.97 24.89
N GLN A 134 12.42 13.95 24.55
CA GLN A 134 13.44 14.84 25.13
C GLN A 134 14.03 15.69 24.02
N SER A 135 14.03 17.01 24.18
CA SER A 135 14.64 17.95 23.24
C SER A 135 15.77 18.70 23.92
N ALA A 136 16.93 18.79 23.26
CA ALA A 136 18.00 19.70 23.68
C ALA A 136 17.47 21.14 23.80
N ALA A 137 18.01 21.90 24.76
CA ALA A 137 17.60 23.28 24.96
C ALA A 137 18.01 24.14 23.76
N LEU A 138 17.04 24.86 23.18
CA LEU A 138 17.28 25.83 22.12
C LEU A 138 17.84 27.12 22.71
N THR A 139 18.76 27.77 22.00
CA THR A 139 19.20 29.14 22.34
C THR A 139 18.04 30.12 22.20
N GLU A 140 18.15 31.31 22.83
CA GLU A 140 17.10 32.34 22.74
C GLU A 140 16.81 32.73 21.27
N GLU A 141 17.85 32.90 20.45
CA GLU A 141 17.73 33.19 19.02
C GLU A 141 16.96 32.09 18.27
N GLN A 142 17.28 30.82 18.54
CA GLN A 142 16.58 29.68 17.95
C GLN A 142 15.11 29.60 18.37
N GLN A 143 14.80 29.96 19.62
CA GLN A 143 13.42 30.00 20.13
C GLN A 143 12.60 31.09 19.43
N VAL A 144 13.17 32.28 19.25
CA VAL A 144 12.53 33.39 18.52
C VAL A 144 12.26 32.98 17.08
N PHE A 145 13.25 32.42 16.39
CA PHE A 145 13.09 31.92 15.02
C PHE A 145 12.01 30.85 14.93
N LEU A 146 12.02 29.85 15.81
CA LEU A 146 11.03 28.77 15.81
C LEU A 146 9.61 29.31 16.01
N LYS A 147 9.42 30.27 16.93
CA LYS A 147 8.13 30.91 17.17
C LYS A 147 7.60 31.62 15.92
N ASP A 148 8.45 32.38 15.24
CA ASP A 148 8.11 33.05 13.99
C ASP A 148 7.79 32.03 12.87
N LEU A 149 8.60 30.98 12.73
CA LEU A 149 8.36 29.90 11.78
C LEU A 149 7.01 29.22 12.00
N ILE A 150 6.66 28.92 13.26
CA ILE A 150 5.36 28.34 13.64
C ILE A 150 4.21 29.22 13.17
N VAL A 151 4.30 30.53 13.37
CA VAL A 151 3.25 31.48 12.96
C VAL A 151 3.13 31.51 11.44
N ARG A 152 4.23 31.70 10.71
CA ARG A 152 4.22 31.79 9.24
C ARG A 152 3.76 30.49 8.59
N TYR A 153 4.28 29.35 9.04
CA TYR A 153 3.93 28.05 8.51
C TYR A 153 2.45 27.74 8.73
N ASN A 154 1.95 27.89 9.97
CA ASN A 154 0.55 27.64 10.27
C ASN A 154 -0.40 28.62 9.59
N SER A 155 0.02 29.86 9.33
CA SER A 155 -0.77 30.81 8.54
C SER A 155 -0.90 30.36 7.09
N LYS A 156 0.18 29.84 6.51
CA LYS A 156 0.23 29.34 5.12
C LYS A 156 -0.58 28.05 4.94
N THR A 157 -0.52 27.12 5.90
CA THR A 157 -1.12 25.77 5.79
C THR A 157 -2.21 25.52 6.83
N LYS A 158 -3.00 26.55 7.13
CA LYS A 158 -4.01 26.56 8.20
C LYS A 158 -5.09 25.49 7.99
N ALA A 159 -5.55 25.28 6.76
CA ALA A 159 -6.59 24.31 6.45
C ALA A 159 -6.04 22.89 6.60
N SER A 160 -4.80 22.62 6.18
CA SER A 160 -4.14 21.31 6.41
C SER A 160 -4.06 20.96 7.90
N LYS A 161 -3.72 21.94 8.75
CA LYS A 161 -3.70 21.76 10.21
C LYS A 161 -5.11 21.50 10.77
N ALA A 162 -6.09 22.31 10.36
CA ALA A 162 -7.48 22.15 10.80
C ALA A 162 -8.06 20.79 10.39
N TYR A 163 -7.85 20.39 9.13
CA TYR A 163 -8.22 19.08 8.60
C TYR A 163 -7.63 17.96 9.46
N THR A 164 -6.32 18.02 9.72
CA THR A 164 -5.67 17.00 10.56
C THR A 164 -6.29 16.95 11.97
N GLN A 165 -6.58 18.10 12.57
CA GLN A 165 -7.16 18.16 13.92
C GLN A 165 -8.58 17.59 13.96
N GLU A 166 -9.40 17.90 12.96
CA GLU A 166 -10.79 17.42 12.84
C GLU A 166 -10.86 15.91 12.67
N HIS A 167 -9.99 15.32 11.83
CA HIS A 167 -10.10 13.93 11.42
C HIS A 167 -9.31 12.95 12.31
N ARG A 168 -8.38 13.44 13.13
CA ARG A 168 -7.44 12.61 13.93
C ARG A 168 -8.11 11.59 14.85
N ALA A 169 -9.31 11.85 15.33
CA ALA A 169 -10.00 10.96 16.27
C ALA A 169 -10.46 9.63 15.64
N TYR A 170 -10.65 9.60 14.31
CA TYR A 170 -11.17 8.43 13.60
C TYR A 170 -10.32 8.02 12.39
N MET A 171 -9.44 8.89 11.89
CA MET A 171 -8.50 8.57 10.82
C MET A 171 -7.13 8.21 11.40
N ALA A 172 -6.89 6.91 11.60
CA ALA A 172 -5.61 6.39 12.06
C ALA A 172 -4.59 6.37 10.92
N ASP A 173 -3.78 7.44 10.80
CA ASP A 173 -2.66 7.52 9.87
C ASP A 173 -1.34 7.72 10.65
N PRO A 174 -0.39 6.77 10.59
CA PRO A 174 0.88 6.91 11.30
C PRO A 174 1.74 8.07 10.80
N ARG A 175 1.50 8.59 9.59
CA ARG A 175 2.28 9.69 9.00
C ARG A 175 2.02 11.04 9.66
N VAL A 176 0.82 11.26 10.23
CA VAL A 176 0.43 12.54 10.83
C VAL A 176 1.16 12.86 12.15
N VAL A 177 1.98 11.94 12.64
CA VAL A 177 2.80 12.07 13.86
C VAL A 177 4.29 11.85 13.60
N SER A 178 4.70 11.66 12.33
CA SER A 178 6.10 11.49 11.96
C SER A 178 6.91 12.73 12.34
N GLY A 179 8.01 12.52 13.09
CA GLY A 179 8.88 13.61 13.53
C GLY A 179 8.31 14.43 14.69
N PHE A 180 7.33 13.90 15.44
CA PHE A 180 6.77 14.59 16.59
C PHE A 180 7.84 14.87 17.66
N ARG A 181 7.93 16.13 18.05
CA ARG A 181 8.63 16.59 19.26
C ARG A 181 7.72 17.57 20.02
N PRO A 182 7.71 17.56 21.37
CA PRO A 182 6.91 18.51 22.12
C PRO A 182 7.13 19.97 21.74
N SER A 183 8.37 20.37 21.42
CA SER A 183 8.73 21.74 21.03
C SER A 183 8.25 22.16 19.65
N THR A 184 8.09 21.21 18.71
CA THR A 184 7.67 21.48 17.33
C THR A 184 6.27 20.98 17.02
N LYS A 185 5.53 20.48 18.03
CA LYS A 185 4.21 19.85 17.84
C LYS A 185 3.23 20.67 17.01
N GLU A 186 3.32 22.00 17.08
CA GLU A 186 2.44 22.92 16.37
C GLU A 186 2.70 22.97 14.84
N LEU A 187 3.76 22.32 14.37
CA LEU A 187 4.13 22.11 12.96
C LEU A 187 3.86 20.67 12.48
N VAL A 188 3.47 19.76 13.38
CA VAL A 188 3.42 18.32 13.10
C VAL A 188 2.01 17.94 12.64
N TYR A 189 1.82 18.00 11.34
CA TYR A 189 0.64 17.55 10.60
C TYR A 189 1.00 17.37 9.13
N SER A 190 0.22 16.58 8.40
CA SER A 190 0.44 16.36 6.96
C SER A 190 -0.10 17.54 6.15
N ILE A 191 0.58 17.88 5.05
CA ILE A 191 0.01 18.78 4.03
C ILE A 191 -1.05 18.01 3.26
N VAL A 192 -2.25 18.59 3.14
CA VAL A 192 -3.39 17.95 2.51
C VAL A 192 -3.54 18.47 1.09
N ILE A 193 -3.28 17.60 0.11
CA ILE A 193 -3.30 17.91 -1.32
C ILE A 193 -4.68 17.65 -1.92
N ASN A 194 -5.18 18.55 -2.76
CA ASN A 194 -6.46 18.38 -3.47
C ASN A 194 -6.33 18.32 -5.00
N ARG A 195 -5.16 18.70 -5.56
CA ARG A 195 -4.94 18.77 -7.00
C ARG A 195 -3.48 18.53 -7.35
N SER A 196 -3.25 17.95 -8.51
CA SER A 196 -1.92 17.70 -9.06
C SER A 196 -1.92 17.74 -10.59
N LYS A 197 -0.81 18.17 -11.21
CA LYS A 197 -0.57 18.10 -12.67
C LYS A 197 0.91 18.31 -12.95
N GLY A 198 1.50 17.49 -13.81
CA GLY A 198 2.93 17.55 -14.11
C GLY A 198 3.75 17.37 -12.82
N SER A 199 4.69 18.26 -12.54
CA SER A 199 5.50 18.24 -11.32
C SER A 199 4.90 19.06 -10.16
N ARG A 200 3.62 19.45 -10.24
CA ARG A 200 3.00 20.39 -9.30
C ARG A 200 1.91 19.74 -8.47
N LEU A 201 1.84 20.15 -7.20
CA LEU A 201 0.77 19.84 -6.26
C LEU A 201 0.16 21.13 -5.72
N TRP A 202 -1.14 21.12 -5.45
CA TRP A 202 -1.83 22.19 -4.74
C TRP A 202 -2.48 21.63 -3.48
N ASP A 203 -2.25 22.29 -2.35
CA ASP A 203 -2.91 21.95 -1.10
C ASP A 203 -4.32 22.57 -1.01
N ILE A 204 -5.04 22.19 0.04
CA ILE A 204 -6.38 22.71 0.34
C ILE A 204 -6.41 24.18 0.79
N ASP A 205 -5.25 24.79 1.04
CA ASP A 205 -5.09 26.23 1.27
C ASP A 205 -4.81 27.00 -0.05
N GLY A 206 -4.60 26.29 -1.16
CA GLY A 206 -4.29 26.85 -2.49
C GLY A 206 -2.80 27.08 -2.73
N ASN A 207 -1.92 26.63 -1.82
CA ASN A 207 -0.48 26.73 -2.00
C ASN A 207 -0.03 25.77 -3.10
N GLU A 208 0.80 26.26 -4.03
CA GLU A 208 1.46 25.43 -5.02
C GLU A 208 2.82 24.94 -4.53
N TYR A 209 3.12 23.69 -4.82
CA TYR A 209 4.38 23.02 -4.53
C TYR A 209 4.98 22.46 -5.82
N ILE A 210 6.31 22.53 -5.94
CA ILE A 210 7.07 21.66 -6.84
C ILE A 210 7.26 20.35 -6.09
N ASP A 211 6.72 19.26 -6.63
CA ASP A 211 6.91 17.94 -6.04
C ASP A 211 8.21 17.31 -6.54
N ALA A 212 9.13 17.08 -5.60
CA ALA A 212 10.36 16.34 -5.82
C ALA A 212 10.30 14.91 -5.24
N LEU A 213 9.23 14.57 -4.50
CA LEU A 213 8.99 13.24 -3.97
C LEU A 213 8.34 12.32 -5.00
N ASN A 214 7.51 12.87 -5.90
CA ASN A 214 6.88 12.19 -7.03
C ASN A 214 6.15 10.91 -6.61
N GLY A 215 5.37 10.98 -5.54
CA GLY A 215 4.68 9.81 -4.96
C GLY A 215 5.63 8.67 -4.60
N PHE A 216 6.75 8.98 -3.94
CA PHE A 216 7.80 8.03 -3.57
C PHE A 216 8.43 7.32 -4.80
N GLY A 217 8.48 8.02 -5.94
CA GLY A 217 9.02 7.54 -7.21
C GLY A 217 7.99 6.94 -8.18
N SER A 218 6.76 6.66 -7.74
CA SER A 218 5.72 6.06 -8.60
C SER A 218 5.23 7.00 -9.71
N ASN A 219 5.25 8.32 -9.49
CA ASN A 219 4.82 9.32 -10.48
C ASN A 219 6.04 9.85 -11.25
N MET A 220 6.89 8.95 -11.76
CA MET A 220 8.12 9.31 -12.48
C MET A 220 7.86 10.21 -13.71
N LEU A 221 6.70 10.05 -14.35
CA LEU A 221 6.28 10.83 -15.52
C LEU A 221 5.44 12.08 -15.14
N GLY A 222 5.44 12.44 -13.85
CA GLY A 222 4.59 13.48 -13.29
C GLY A 222 3.13 13.04 -13.10
N TYR A 223 2.33 13.96 -12.57
CA TYR A 223 0.92 13.75 -12.27
C TYR A 223 0.03 13.99 -13.50
N GLN A 224 -0.89 13.06 -13.74
CA GLN A 224 -1.89 13.12 -14.82
C GLN A 224 -1.30 13.44 -16.21
N PRO A 225 -0.26 12.71 -16.69
CA PRO A 225 0.16 12.85 -18.08
C PRO A 225 -0.99 12.39 -18.99
N ASP A 226 -1.21 13.12 -20.08
CA ASP A 226 -2.47 12.99 -20.85
C ASP A 226 -2.66 11.59 -21.43
N PHE A 227 -1.59 10.91 -21.83
CA PHE A 227 -1.68 9.54 -22.35
C PHE A 227 -2.13 8.52 -21.27
N ILE A 228 -1.67 8.64 -20.02
CA ILE A 228 -2.15 7.77 -18.92
C ILE A 228 -3.60 8.11 -18.60
N LYS A 229 -3.92 9.41 -18.51
CA LYS A 229 -5.29 9.86 -18.22
C LYS A 229 -6.28 9.33 -19.25
N ASN A 230 -5.96 9.44 -20.54
CA ASN A 230 -6.83 8.99 -21.61
C ASN A 230 -7.00 7.46 -21.61
N ALA A 231 -5.93 6.70 -21.40
CA ALA A 231 -6.00 5.24 -21.28
C ALA A 231 -6.89 4.78 -20.10
N LEU A 232 -6.83 5.48 -18.96
CA LEU A 232 -7.69 5.19 -17.82
C LEU A 232 -9.17 5.49 -18.12
N ILE A 233 -9.47 6.61 -18.78
CA ILE A 233 -10.84 6.96 -19.17
C ILE A 233 -11.41 5.91 -20.12
N GLU A 234 -10.66 5.54 -21.16
CA GLU A 234 -11.08 4.53 -22.12
C GLU A 234 -11.35 3.16 -21.48
N GLN A 235 -10.49 2.73 -20.55
CA GLN A 235 -10.70 1.49 -19.81
C GLN A 235 -11.97 1.56 -18.94
N ILE A 236 -12.21 2.69 -18.25
CA ILE A 236 -13.40 2.87 -17.41
C ILE A 236 -14.69 2.75 -18.24
N GLU A 237 -14.71 3.28 -19.46
CA GLU A 237 -15.87 3.16 -20.36
C GLU A 237 -16.09 1.72 -20.85
N THR A 238 -15.06 0.88 -20.83
CA THR A 238 -15.12 -0.51 -21.29
C THR A 238 -15.47 -1.50 -20.17
N GLY A 239 -14.97 -1.28 -18.95
CA GLY A 239 -15.15 -2.17 -17.81
C GLY A 239 -13.89 -2.38 -16.98
N TYR A 240 -14.01 -3.05 -15.83
CA TYR A 240 -12.89 -3.35 -14.92
C TYR A 240 -13.21 -4.57 -14.06
N GLU A 241 -13.59 -5.66 -14.71
CA GLU A 241 -14.10 -6.87 -14.10
C GLU A 241 -13.03 -7.58 -13.25
N ILE A 242 -13.44 -8.07 -12.08
CA ILE A 242 -12.61 -8.88 -11.20
C ILE A 242 -13.13 -10.32 -11.24
N GLY A 243 -12.25 -11.29 -11.46
CA GLY A 243 -12.55 -12.72 -11.48
C GLY A 243 -12.10 -13.37 -12.78
N PRO A 244 -12.65 -12.98 -13.94
CA PRO A 244 -12.11 -13.36 -15.25
C PRO A 244 -10.71 -12.78 -15.49
N GLN A 245 -9.94 -13.38 -16.39
CA GLN A 245 -8.64 -12.85 -16.81
C GLN A 245 -8.84 -11.68 -17.79
N HIS A 246 -8.19 -10.54 -17.54
CA HIS A 246 -8.18 -9.39 -18.46
C HIS A 246 -7.18 -9.59 -19.60
N GLU A 247 -7.54 -9.22 -20.83
CA GLU A 247 -6.72 -9.42 -22.03
C GLU A 247 -5.34 -8.74 -21.94
N LEU A 248 -5.30 -7.51 -21.43
CA LEU A 248 -4.06 -6.73 -21.24
C LEU A 248 -3.04 -7.40 -20.33
N SER A 249 -3.44 -8.38 -19.50
CA SER A 249 -2.50 -9.10 -18.63
C SER A 249 -1.37 -9.76 -19.43
N GLY A 250 -1.69 -10.30 -20.61
CA GLY A 250 -0.71 -10.94 -21.49
C GLY A 250 0.25 -9.93 -22.11
N GLU A 251 -0.28 -8.81 -22.59
CA GLU A 251 0.50 -7.74 -23.23
C GLU A 251 1.46 -7.06 -22.24
N VAL A 252 0.96 -6.68 -21.06
CA VAL A 252 1.79 -6.10 -19.98
C VAL A 252 2.87 -7.08 -19.55
N SER A 253 2.52 -8.36 -19.44
CA SER A 253 3.51 -9.39 -19.05
C SER A 253 4.64 -9.49 -20.06
N LYS A 254 4.31 -9.48 -21.36
CA LYS A 254 5.29 -9.50 -22.44
C LYS A 254 6.20 -8.27 -22.39
N LEU A 255 5.66 -7.07 -22.22
CA LEU A 255 6.44 -5.83 -22.13
C LEU A 255 7.43 -5.86 -20.95
N ILE A 256 7.02 -6.39 -19.79
CA ILE A 256 7.91 -6.53 -18.63
C ILE A 256 9.05 -7.51 -18.94
N CYS A 257 8.75 -8.66 -19.54
CA CYS A 257 9.75 -9.64 -19.93
C CYS A 257 10.75 -9.05 -20.95
N GLU A 258 10.28 -8.31 -21.95
CA GLU A 258 11.14 -7.63 -22.93
C GLU A 258 12.02 -6.55 -22.28
N PHE A 259 11.47 -5.77 -21.34
CA PHE A 259 12.22 -4.72 -20.64
C PHE A 259 13.29 -5.27 -19.69
N THR A 260 12.99 -6.37 -19.00
CA THR A 260 13.85 -6.94 -17.96
C THR A 260 14.78 -8.05 -18.44
N GLY A 261 14.45 -8.69 -19.57
CA GLY A 261 15.12 -9.90 -20.05
C GLY A 261 14.73 -11.19 -19.30
N PHE A 262 13.71 -11.15 -18.44
CA PHE A 262 13.25 -12.34 -17.71
C PHE A 262 12.28 -13.19 -18.54
N ASP A 263 12.33 -14.51 -18.35
CA ASP A 263 11.51 -15.48 -19.09
C ASP A 263 10.00 -15.37 -18.80
N ARG A 264 9.65 -15.02 -17.56
CA ARG A 264 8.26 -14.99 -17.06
C ARG A 264 8.09 -13.88 -16.04
N THR A 265 6.87 -13.33 -15.99
CA THR A 265 6.47 -12.33 -15.00
C THR A 265 5.15 -12.71 -14.34
N ALA A 266 4.93 -12.19 -13.14
CA ALA A 266 3.69 -12.30 -12.40
C ALA A 266 3.32 -10.90 -11.88
N LEU A 267 2.04 -10.54 -11.99
CA LEU A 267 1.54 -9.24 -11.53
C LEU A 267 1.05 -9.35 -10.09
N CYS A 268 1.36 -8.35 -9.26
CA CYS A 268 0.93 -8.25 -7.87
C CYS A 268 0.32 -6.86 -7.62
N ASN A 269 -0.46 -6.72 -6.55
CA ASN A 269 -1.11 -5.44 -6.25
C ASN A 269 -0.15 -4.44 -5.60
N THR A 270 0.87 -4.94 -4.88
CA THR A 270 1.84 -4.10 -4.19
C THR A 270 3.25 -4.67 -4.28
N GLY A 271 4.26 -3.81 -4.06
CA GLY A 271 5.65 -4.26 -3.93
C GLY A 271 5.88 -5.23 -2.77
N SER A 272 5.09 -5.13 -1.68
CA SER A 272 5.19 -6.06 -0.55
C SER A 272 4.73 -7.47 -0.95
N GLU A 273 3.67 -7.58 -1.75
CA GLU A 273 3.22 -8.87 -2.30
C GLU A 273 4.24 -9.46 -3.28
N ALA A 274 4.88 -8.61 -4.10
CA ALA A 274 5.93 -9.04 -5.01
C ALA A 274 7.13 -9.66 -4.26
N VAL A 275 7.61 -9.00 -3.19
CA VAL A 275 8.66 -9.53 -2.31
C VAL A 275 8.22 -10.85 -1.67
N LEU A 276 7.00 -10.92 -1.14
CA LEU A 276 6.45 -12.13 -0.55
C LEU A 276 6.40 -13.30 -1.55
N GLY A 277 5.98 -13.02 -2.78
CA GLY A 277 5.97 -13.99 -3.88
C GLY A 277 7.38 -14.47 -4.20
N ALA A 278 8.34 -13.55 -4.35
CA ALA A 278 9.74 -13.85 -4.66
C ALA A 278 10.37 -14.75 -3.58
N MET A 279 10.19 -14.44 -2.30
CA MET A 279 10.68 -15.27 -1.19
C MET A 279 10.07 -16.67 -1.22
N ARG A 280 8.77 -16.79 -1.48
CA ARG A 280 8.11 -18.10 -1.58
C ARG A 280 8.61 -18.91 -2.77
N ILE A 281 8.84 -18.28 -3.92
CA ILE A 281 9.41 -18.94 -5.11
C ILE A 281 10.81 -19.45 -4.80
N ALA A 282 11.68 -18.61 -4.21
CA ALA A 282 13.04 -18.99 -3.85
C ALA A 282 13.08 -20.22 -2.91
N ARG A 283 12.22 -20.23 -1.89
CA ARG A 283 12.10 -21.37 -0.96
C ARG A 283 11.54 -22.62 -1.63
N THR A 284 10.55 -22.46 -2.51
CA THR A 284 9.93 -23.58 -3.24
C THR A 284 10.95 -24.27 -4.15
N VAL A 285 11.77 -23.48 -4.86
CA VAL A 285 12.76 -24.02 -5.81
C VAL A 285 13.96 -24.63 -5.08
N THR A 286 14.44 -23.99 -4.01
CA THR A 286 15.69 -24.41 -3.34
C THR A 286 15.46 -25.41 -2.20
N GLY A 287 14.25 -25.48 -1.63
CA GLY A 287 13.95 -26.23 -0.41
C GLY A 287 14.60 -25.65 0.86
N ARG A 288 15.24 -24.47 0.79
CA ARG A 288 15.93 -23.82 1.91
C ARG A 288 14.99 -22.83 2.59
N SER A 289 15.04 -22.72 3.91
CA SER A 289 14.18 -21.79 4.66
C SER A 289 14.81 -20.39 4.80
N LEU A 290 16.13 -20.34 4.99
CA LEU A 290 16.86 -19.10 5.28
C LEU A 290 16.86 -18.15 4.08
N ILE A 291 16.56 -16.88 4.32
CA ILE A 291 16.70 -15.77 3.37
C ILE A 291 17.65 -14.74 3.97
N VAL A 292 18.59 -14.27 3.16
CA VAL A 292 19.53 -13.20 3.52
C VAL A 292 19.00 -11.87 2.99
N ALA A 293 19.02 -10.84 3.83
CA ALA A 293 18.77 -9.45 3.43
C ALA A 293 19.80 -8.53 4.11
N PHE A 294 19.79 -7.25 3.75
CA PHE A 294 20.84 -6.33 4.18
C PHE A 294 20.32 -5.17 5.04
N THR A 295 21.09 -4.80 6.06
CA THR A 295 20.84 -3.65 6.93
C THR A 295 20.59 -2.39 6.10
N GLY A 296 19.52 -1.66 6.43
CA GLY A 296 19.14 -0.43 5.73
C GLY A 296 18.26 -0.63 4.49
N SER A 297 18.06 -1.86 4.03
CA SER A 297 17.14 -2.17 2.92
C SER A 297 15.68 -2.08 3.36
N TYR A 298 14.79 -1.76 2.42
CA TYR A 298 13.34 -1.77 2.61
C TYR A 298 12.68 -2.70 1.61
N HIS A 299 11.93 -3.69 2.12
CA HIS A 299 11.30 -4.73 1.31
C HIS A 299 9.78 -4.80 1.52
N GLY A 300 9.16 -3.71 1.98
CA GLY A 300 7.71 -3.65 2.20
C GLY A 300 7.32 -3.91 3.65
N ILE A 301 6.10 -4.42 3.84
CA ILE A 301 5.44 -4.52 5.16
C ILE A 301 5.05 -5.95 5.55
N VAL A 302 5.65 -6.95 4.91
CA VAL A 302 5.47 -8.35 5.32
C VAL A 302 6.28 -8.59 6.59
N ASP A 303 5.69 -9.20 7.61
CA ASP A 303 6.31 -9.40 8.94
C ASP A 303 7.75 -9.89 8.87
N GLU A 304 8.02 -10.89 8.02
CA GLU A 304 9.32 -11.51 7.88
C GLU A 304 10.40 -10.54 7.38
N VAL A 305 10.06 -9.46 6.67
CA VAL A 305 11.05 -8.47 6.20
C VAL A 305 11.10 -7.21 7.07
N ILE A 306 10.29 -7.12 8.13
CA ILE A 306 10.34 -6.04 9.12
C ILE A 306 11.25 -6.49 10.28
N VAL A 307 12.55 -6.48 10.01
CA VAL A 307 13.56 -7.15 10.85
C VAL A 307 14.79 -6.31 11.12
N ARG A 308 15.46 -6.62 12.24
CA ARG A 308 16.75 -6.05 12.64
C ARG A 308 17.76 -7.18 12.80
N GLY A 309 18.96 -7.00 12.26
CA GLY A 309 20.12 -7.85 12.57
C GLY A 309 20.90 -7.34 13.77
N SER A 310 21.69 -8.22 14.38
CA SER A 310 22.78 -7.86 15.28
C SER A 310 24.12 -8.34 14.74
N LYS A 311 25.21 -7.77 15.27
CA LYS A 311 26.59 -8.19 14.97
C LYS A 311 26.87 -9.67 15.31
N LYS A 312 25.99 -10.31 16.09
CA LYS A 312 26.09 -11.74 16.43
C LYS A 312 25.25 -12.62 15.50
N LEU A 313 24.84 -12.11 14.34
CA LEU A 313 24.03 -12.81 13.34
C LEU A 313 22.67 -13.29 13.89
N LYS A 314 22.14 -12.57 14.88
CA LYS A 314 20.78 -12.79 15.39
C LYS A 314 19.82 -11.81 14.74
N THR A 315 18.64 -12.30 14.41
CA THR A 315 17.55 -11.49 13.83
C THR A 315 16.43 -11.31 14.84
N PHE A 316 15.90 -10.09 14.90
CA PHE A 316 14.84 -9.70 15.81
C PHE A 316 13.72 -8.97 15.04
N PRO A 317 12.46 -9.07 15.51
CA PRO A 317 11.38 -8.24 14.98
C PRO A 317 11.71 -6.76 15.11
N ALA A 318 11.48 -5.98 14.06
CA ALA A 318 11.78 -4.54 14.07
C ALA A 318 10.61 -3.66 14.54
N SER A 319 9.43 -4.25 14.73
CA SER A 319 8.21 -3.55 15.14
C SER A 319 7.44 -4.37 16.19
N PRO A 320 6.83 -3.73 17.20
CA PRO A 320 5.85 -4.37 18.07
C PRO A 320 4.72 -5.04 17.27
N GLY A 321 4.22 -6.17 17.78
CA GLY A 321 3.17 -6.95 17.14
C GLY A 321 3.67 -8.09 16.24
N ILE A 322 4.94 -8.06 15.83
CA ILE A 322 5.55 -9.14 15.06
C ILE A 322 6.16 -10.17 16.02
N MET A 323 5.77 -11.43 15.84
CA MET A 323 6.25 -12.55 16.64
C MET A 323 7.71 -12.90 16.29
N PRO A 324 8.57 -13.27 17.26
CA PRO A 324 9.95 -13.69 16.99
C PRO A 324 10.06 -14.83 15.96
N GLU A 325 9.10 -15.76 15.97
CA GLU A 325 9.04 -16.90 15.06
C GLU A 325 8.80 -16.47 13.60
N ALA A 326 8.20 -15.30 13.37
CA ALA A 326 7.96 -14.77 12.04
C ALA A 326 9.25 -14.34 11.32
N VAL A 327 10.34 -14.13 12.06
CA VAL A 327 11.60 -13.57 11.55
C VAL A 327 12.79 -14.52 11.69
N GLN A 328 12.57 -15.71 12.26
CA GLN A 328 13.63 -16.68 12.56
C GLN A 328 14.37 -17.22 11.32
N ASN A 329 13.74 -17.13 10.14
CA ASN A 329 14.31 -17.59 8.87
C ASN A 329 14.96 -16.46 8.07
N MET A 330 15.26 -15.35 8.73
CA MET A 330 15.94 -14.21 8.12
C MET A 330 17.31 -14.02 8.74
N LEU A 331 18.30 -13.75 7.90
CA LEU A 331 19.63 -13.32 8.30
C LEU A 331 19.89 -11.92 7.73
N ILE A 332 20.22 -10.97 8.60
CA ILE A 332 20.46 -9.59 8.22
C ILE A 332 21.95 -9.29 8.34
N LEU A 333 22.55 -8.92 7.21
CA LEU A 333 23.97 -8.64 7.08
C LEU A 333 24.22 -7.17 6.71
N ASP A 334 25.43 -6.69 6.94
CA ASP A 334 25.81 -5.35 6.51
C ASP A 334 25.94 -5.28 4.98
N TYR A 335 25.39 -4.22 4.39
CA TYR A 335 25.41 -4.06 2.94
C TYR A 335 26.80 -3.66 2.45
N GLY A 336 27.29 -4.33 1.40
CA GLY A 336 28.52 -3.94 0.71
C GLY A 336 29.82 -4.26 1.45
N THR A 337 29.84 -5.32 2.27
CA THR A 337 31.04 -5.75 3.00
C THR A 337 31.52 -7.14 2.56
N ASP A 338 32.84 -7.35 2.56
CA ASP A 338 33.44 -8.66 2.27
C ASP A 338 33.06 -9.71 3.32
N GLU A 339 32.89 -9.29 4.58
CA GLU A 339 32.42 -10.15 5.67
C GLU A 339 31.03 -10.72 5.37
N ALA A 340 30.11 -9.90 4.84
CA ALA A 340 28.79 -10.38 4.47
C ALA A 340 28.85 -11.42 3.34
N LEU A 341 29.73 -11.24 2.36
CA LEU A 341 29.94 -12.23 1.29
C LEU A 341 30.50 -13.55 1.85
N ALA A 342 31.50 -13.48 2.72
CA ALA A 342 32.09 -14.65 3.35
C ALA A 342 31.11 -15.43 4.24
N ILE A 343 30.07 -14.78 4.78
CA ILE A 343 28.97 -15.44 5.53
C ILE A 343 27.99 -16.16 4.59
N ILE A 344 27.82 -15.66 3.36
CA ILE A 344 26.87 -16.21 2.38
C ILE A 344 27.46 -17.44 1.66
N GLU A 345 28.77 -17.48 1.44
CA GLU A 345 29.51 -18.59 0.79
C GLU A 345 29.49 -19.90 1.61
#